data_AF-A0A392TT24-F1
#
_entry.id   AF-A0A392TT24-F1
#
_cell.length_a   1.000
_cell.length_b   1.000
_cell.length_c   1.000
_cell.angle_alpha   90.00
_cell.angle_beta   90.00
_cell.angle_gamma   90.00
#
_symmetry.space_group_name_H-M   'P 1'
#
loop_
_entity.id
_entity.type
_entity.pdbx_description
1 polymer ?
#
loop_
_entity_poly.entity_id
_entity_poly.type
_entity_poly.pdbx_seq_one_letter_code
_entity_poly.pdbx_strand_id
1 'polypeptide(L)' 'MGQIHHLNVVCLLGFCADGFHRALVYNFFPNGSLQKFISPPSNEDSFLGWDKLQKIALGIANGIEYLHQ' A
#
# COMPACT_ATOMS: atom_id res chain seq x y z
N MET A 1 -4.40 -3.23 -14.96
CA MET A 1 -4.19 -3.77 -13.59
C MET A 1 -3.29 -5.00 -13.56
N GLY A 2 -3.47 -6.02 -14.42
CA GLY A 2 -2.66 -7.25 -14.38
C GLY A 2 -1.20 -7.17 -14.86
N GLN A 3 -0.71 -5.99 -15.24
CA GLN A 3 0.67 -5.74 -15.70
C GLN A 3 1.41 -4.71 -14.83
N ILE A 4 0.80 -4.26 -13.73
CA ILE A 4 1.42 -3.28 -12.83
C ILE A 4 2.33 -4.05 -11.87
N HIS A 5 3.61 -4.13 -12.20
CA HIS A 5 4.64 -4.76 -11.37
C HIS A 5 5.63 -3.71 -10.90
N HIS A 6 5.34 -3.09 -9.75
CA HIS A 6 6.22 -2.10 -9.14
C HIS A 6 6.32 -2.33 -7.63
N LEU A 7 7.51 -2.13 -7.06
CA LEU A 7 7.78 -2.39 -5.63
C LEU A 7 6.91 -1.55 -4.68
N ASN A 8 6.50 -0.36 -5.12
CA ASN A 8 5.67 0.55 -4.34
C ASN A 8 4.20 0.57 -4.77
N VAL A 9 3.76 -0.37 -5.62
CA VAL A 9 2.35 -0.50 -6.02
C VAL A 9 1.88 -1.92 -5.73
N VAL A 10 0.69 -2.05 -5.14
CA VAL A 10 0.13 -3.36 -4.84
C VAL A 10 -0.12 -4.14 -6.13
N CYS A 11 0.43 -5.35 -6.22
CA CYS A 11 0.29 -6.22 -7.38
C CYS A 11 -0.92 -7.14 -7.23
N LEU A 12 -1.85 -7.08 -8.18
CA LEU A 12 -2.96 -8.03 -8.29
C LEU A 12 -2.40 -9.40 -8.67
N LEU A 13 -2.55 -10.38 -7.78
CA LEU A 13 -2.09 -11.76 -7.98
C LEU A 13 -3.10 -12.59 -8.76
N GLY A 14 -4.38 -12.24 -8.65
CA GLY A 14 -5.45 -12.96 -9.31
C GLY A 14 -6.81 -12.38 -8.97
N PHE A 15 -7.86 -12.96 -9.54
CA PHE A 15 -9.24 -12.56 -9.29
C PHE A 15 -10.17 -13.77 -9.33
N CYS A 16 -11.34 -13.62 -8.72
CA CYS A 16 -12.46 -14.54 -8.86
C CYS A 16 -13.65 -13.76 -9.43
N ALA A 17 -14.26 -14.31 -10.49
CA ALA A 17 -15.45 -13.76 -11.11
C ALA A 17 -16.46 -14.88 -11.39
N ASP A 18 -16.93 -15.51 -10.32
CA ASP A 18 -17.87 -16.63 -10.38
C ASP A 18 -19.29 -16.21 -9.98
N GLY A 19 -20.25 -16.34 -10.91
CA GLY A 19 -21.64 -15.93 -10.70
C GLY A 19 -21.76 -14.47 -10.25
N PHE A 20 -22.30 -14.25 -9.04
CA PHE A 20 -22.39 -12.94 -8.38
C PHE A 20 -21.18 -12.60 -7.49
N HIS A 21 -20.24 -13.53 -7.31
CA HIS A 21 -19.05 -13.31 -6.50
C HIS A 21 -17.97 -12.62 -7.33
N ARG A 22 -17.40 -11.56 -6.76
CA ARG A 22 -16.27 -10.81 -7.32
C ARG A 22 -15.24 -10.63 -6.22
N ALA A 23 -14.03 -11.12 -6.44
CA ALA A 23 -12.93 -10.97 -5.48
C ALA A 23 -11.61 -10.66 -6.20
N LEU A 24 -10.73 -9.96 -5.50
CA LEU A 24 -9.38 -9.64 -5.95
C LEU A 24 -8.38 -10.21 -4.95
N VAL A 25 -7.33 -10.85 -5.45
CA VAL A 25 -6.30 -11.49 -4.64
C VAL A 25 -5.04 -10.64 -4.71
N TYR A 26 -4.51 -10.27 -3.54
CA TYR A 26 -3.30 -9.46 -3.38
C TYR A 26 -2.38 -10.09 -2.33
N ASN A 27 -1.12 -9.65 -2.29
CA ASN A 27 -0.25 -9.96 -1.15
C ASN A 27 -0.84 -9.40 0.15
N PHE A 28 -0.65 -10.13 1.25
CA PHE A 28 -1.05 -9.65 2.56
C PHE A 28 -0.04 -8.60 3.08
N PHE A 29 -0.54 -7.47 3.59
CA PHE A 29 0.27 -6.39 4.16
C PHE A 29 0.13 -6.39 5.69
N PRO A 30 1.02 -7.05 6.44
CA PRO A 30 0.86 -7.28 7.89
C PRO A 30 0.86 -5.98 8.71
N ASN A 31 1.53 -4.94 8.22
CA ASN A 31 1.61 -3.65 8.89
C ASN A 31 0.35 -2.78 8.70
N GLY A 32 -0.58 -3.22 7.84
CA GLY A 32 -1.82 -2.48 7.56
C GLY A 32 -1.58 -1.11 6.94
N SER A 33 -2.54 -0.21 7.17
CA SER A 33 -2.54 1.15 6.59
C SER A 33 -1.57 2.09 7.30
N LEU A 34 -0.90 2.93 6.51
CA LEU A 34 -0.04 4.02 6.99
C LEU A 34 -0.80 4.99 7.92
N GLN A 35 -2.12 5.14 7.74
CA GLN A 35 -2.97 6.02 8.54
C GLN A 35 -2.76 5.81 10.06
N LYS A 36 -2.60 4.55 10.48
CA LYS A 36 -2.40 4.19 11.89
C LYS A 36 -1.13 4.77 12.51
N PHE A 37 -0.19 5.20 11.68
CA PHE A 37 1.14 5.67 12.10
C PHE A 37 1.36 7.18 11.86
N ILE A 38 0.43 7.86 11.17
CA ILE A 38 0.48 9.30 10.86
C ILE A 38 -0.65 10.08 11.52
N SER A 39 -1.72 9.42 11.96
CA SER A 39 -2.78 10.07 12.73
C SER A 39 -2.25 10.56 14.08
N PRO A 40 -2.77 11.70 14.60
CA PRO A 40 -2.37 12.18 15.90
C PRO A 40 -2.57 11.08 16.94
N PRO A 41 -1.53 10.77 17.73
CA PRO A 41 -1.53 9.59 18.57
C PRO A 41 -2.64 9.69 19.62
N SER A 42 -3.48 8.67 19.72
CA SER A 42 -4.04 8.33 21.03
C SER A 42 -2.97 7.72 21.94
N ASN A 43 -1.90 7.16 21.35
CA ASN A 43 -0.71 6.60 22.01
C ASN A 43 0.57 6.99 21.24
N GLU A 44 1.53 7.64 21.91
CA GLU A 44 2.77 8.14 21.29
C GLU A 44 3.64 7.03 20.67
N ASP A 45 3.49 5.78 21.12
CA ASP A 45 4.23 4.61 20.61
C ASP A 45 3.91 4.23 19.15
N SER A 46 2.90 4.85 18.53
CA SER A 46 2.47 4.56 17.16
C SER A 46 3.22 5.36 16.08
N PHE A 47 4.02 6.36 16.46
CA PHE A 47 4.74 7.19 15.50
C PHE A 47 5.96 6.47 14.91
N LEU A 48 6.08 6.45 13.57
CA LEU A 48 7.17 5.75 12.88
C LEU A 48 8.52 6.48 12.92
N GLY A 49 8.55 7.76 13.31
CA GLY A 49 9.73 8.61 13.19
C GLY A 49 9.84 9.26 11.80
N TRP A 50 10.43 10.46 11.75
CA TRP A 50 10.56 11.25 10.52
C TRP A 50 11.38 10.54 9.43
N ASP A 51 12.48 9.87 9.78
CA ASP A 51 13.32 9.16 8.81
C ASP A 51 12.56 8.03 8.09
N LYS A 52 11.73 7.28 8.81
CA LYS A 52 10.90 6.23 8.19
C LYS A 52 9.79 6.84 7.35
N LEU A 53 9.14 7.90 7.83
CA LEU A 53 8.10 8.59 7.06
C LEU A 53 8.64 9.16 5.75
N GLN A 54 9.84 9.74 5.75
CA GLN A 54 10.48 10.24 4.54
C GLN A 54 10.73 9.11 3.53
N LYS A 55 11.22 7.95 3.98
CA LYS A 55 11.41 6.78 3.11
C LYS A 55 10.09 6.27 2.52
N ILE A 56 9.02 6.25 3.33
CA ILE A 56 7.68 5.86 2.88
C ILE A 56 7.16 6.86 1.86
N ALA A 57 7.30 8.17 2.10
CA ALA A 57 6.88 9.21 1.18
C ALA A 57 7.59 9.11 -0.18
N LEU A 58 8.90 8.85 -0.17
CA LEU A 58 9.66 8.60 -1.41
C LEU A 58 9.15 7.37 -2.16
N GLY A 59 8.86 6.28 -1.45
CA GLY A 59 8.24 5.10 -2.05
C GLY A 59 6.88 5.39 -2.68
N ILE A 60 6.03 6.19 -2.03
CA ILE A 60 4.74 6.62 -2.58
C ILE A 60 4.95 7.43 -3.86
N ALA A 61 5.88 8.39 -3.86
CA ALA A 61 6.20 9.21 -5.03
C ALA A 61 6.64 8.35 -6.22
N ASN A 62 7.55 7.40 -6.00
CA ASN A 62 8.01 6.47 -7.04
C ASN A 62 6.85 5.60 -7.58
N GLY A 63 5.95 5.14 -6.70
CA GLY A 63 4.76 4.37 -7.10
C GLY A 63 3.80 5.19 -7.96
N ILE A 64 3.58 6.47 -7.63
CA ILE A 64 2.74 7.38 -8.43
C ILE A 64 3.40 7.70 -9.76
N GLU A 65 4.71 7.97 -9.78
CA GLU A 65 5.47 8.20 -11.00
C GLU A 65 5.35 7.01 -11.96
N TYR A 66 5.52 5.78 -11.46
CA TYR A 66 5.33 4.57 -12.26
C TYR A 66 3.92 4.46 -12.85
N LEU A 67 2.88 4.83 -12.11
CA LEU A 67 1.48 4.77 -12.58
C LEU A 67 1.12 5.89 -13.55
N HIS A 68 1.87 6.99 -13.58
CA HIS A 68 1.68 8.07 -14.53
C HIS A 68 2.30 7.78 -15.90
N GLN A 69 3.26 6.85 -15.98
CA GLN A 69 3.86 6.39 -17.23
C GLN A 69 2.95 5.38 -17.94
#